data_AF-A0A9E0XNG2-F1
#
_entry.id   AF-A0A9E0XNG2-F1
#
_cell.length_a   1.000
_cell.length_b   1.000
_cell.length_c   1.000
_cell.angle_alpha   90.00
_cell.angle_beta   90.00
_cell.angle_gamma   90.00
#
_symmetry.space_group_name_H-M   'P 1'
#
loop_
_entity.id
_entity.type
_entity.pdbx_description
1 polymer ?
#
loop_
_entity_poly.entity_id
_entity_poly.type
_entity_poly.pdbx_seq_one_letter_code
_entity_poly.pdbx_strand_id
1 'polypeptide(L)'
;MTACRIVDRIGGLLRYGIHNFTLSKKLIDRRMAQMRTEGVEFHTHAHVGADIPVTKLHQDFDALVLAGGSEKPRDLDVPGRSFDGIHFAMDFLTRNSKRIQGSYVPDEDIISAQGRYVLVIGGGDTGSDCIDTSNRHGARSVTQIEILDKPRPRRTRASPGNSGDGNSGDGIGIPGTV
;
A
#
# COMPACT_ATOMS: atom_id res chain seq x y z
N MET A 1 1.77 -26.32 -10.13
CA MET A 1 2.06 -25.38 -9.02
C MET A 1 0.77 -24.70 -8.62
N THR A 2 0.48 -24.61 -7.33
CA THR A 2 -0.78 -24.05 -6.83
C THR A 2 -0.50 -22.84 -5.94
N ALA A 3 -1.20 -21.74 -6.15
CA ALA A 3 -1.05 -20.50 -5.40
C ALA A 3 -2.38 -20.09 -4.74
N CYS A 4 -2.36 -19.94 -3.42
CA CYS A 4 -3.51 -19.57 -2.61
C CYS A 4 -3.40 -18.12 -2.12
N ARG A 5 -4.53 -17.40 -2.09
CA ARG A 5 -4.59 -16.03 -1.58
C ARG A 5 -5.91 -15.74 -0.88
N ILE A 6 -5.87 -14.94 0.18
CA ILE A 6 -7.04 -14.62 1.00
C ILE A 6 -8.03 -13.65 0.34
N VAL A 7 -7.55 -12.81 -0.58
CA VAL A 7 -8.36 -11.78 -1.26
C VAL A 7 -8.94 -12.28 -2.59
N ASP A 8 -9.88 -11.53 -3.12
CA ASP A 8 -10.69 -11.80 -4.31
C ASP A 8 -9.92 -11.78 -5.64
N ARG A 9 -8.73 -11.16 -5.68
CA ARG A 9 -7.91 -11.09 -6.91
C ARG A 9 -6.44 -11.34 -6.64
N ILE A 10 -5.78 -11.97 -7.61
CA ILE A 10 -4.34 -12.21 -7.58
C ILE A 10 -3.57 -10.95 -8.00
N GLY A 11 -2.36 -10.80 -7.44
CA GLY A 11 -1.43 -9.69 -7.69
C GLY A 11 -1.02 -8.92 -6.44
N GLY A 12 -1.58 -9.23 -5.27
CA GLY A 12 -1.15 -8.66 -3.99
C GLY A 12 -1.16 -7.12 -3.97
N LEU A 13 -0.13 -6.51 -3.39
CA LEU A 13 0.01 -5.05 -3.35
C LEU A 13 0.16 -4.42 -4.74
N LEU A 14 0.65 -5.16 -5.75
CA LEU A 14 0.64 -4.65 -7.13
C LEU A 14 -0.79 -4.43 -7.62
N ARG A 15 -1.74 -5.24 -7.15
CA ARG A 15 -3.16 -5.13 -7.49
C ARG A 15 -3.86 -4.05 -6.68
N TYR A 16 -3.60 -3.99 -5.37
CA TYR A 16 -4.41 -3.19 -4.44
C TYR A 16 -3.70 -2.07 -3.69
N GLY A 17 -2.37 -2.11 -3.59
CA GLY A 17 -1.58 -1.06 -2.95
C GLY A 17 -1.09 0.01 -3.91
N ILE A 18 -0.59 -0.40 -5.08
CA ILE A 18 -0.03 0.52 -6.09
C ILE A 18 -1.13 1.01 -7.03
N HIS A 19 -1.12 2.29 -7.40
CA HIS A 19 -2.12 2.86 -8.30
C HIS A 19 -1.99 2.46 -9.78
N ASN A 20 -3.08 2.66 -10.53
CA ASN A 20 -3.13 2.41 -11.99
C ASN A 20 -2.19 3.32 -12.79
N PHE A 21 -1.95 4.55 -12.32
CA PHE A 21 -1.07 5.51 -13.01
C PHE A 21 0.42 5.16 -12.84
N THR A 22 0.79 4.53 -11.72
CA THR A 22 2.14 4.00 -11.48
C THR A 22 2.32 2.66 -12.19
N LEU A 23 1.35 1.75 -12.03
CA LEU A 23 1.38 0.41 -12.61
C LEU A 23 0.01 0.01 -13.18
N SER A 24 -0.05 -0.09 -14.51
CA SER A 24 -1.23 -0.57 -15.22
C SER A 24 -1.59 -2.01 -14.83
N LYS A 25 -2.83 -2.22 -14.37
CA LYS A 25 -3.32 -3.55 -13.95
C LYS A 25 -3.40 -4.55 -15.10
N LYS A 26 -3.46 -4.07 -16.35
CA LYS A 26 -3.36 -4.92 -17.54
C LYS A 26 -2.06 -5.72 -17.59
N LEU A 27 -0.95 -5.19 -17.06
CA LEU A 27 0.32 -5.90 -17.00
C LEU A 27 0.26 -7.08 -16.01
N ILE A 28 -0.43 -6.88 -14.89
CA ILE A 28 -0.68 -7.94 -13.91
C ILE A 28 -1.53 -9.02 -14.57
N ASP A 29 -2.66 -8.65 -15.17
CA ASP A 29 -3.56 -9.60 -15.84
C ASP A 29 -2.84 -10.41 -16.93
N ARG A 30 -1.97 -9.76 -17.73
CA ARG A 30 -1.14 -10.43 -18.72
C ARG A 30 -0.21 -11.46 -18.09
N ARG A 31 0.48 -11.12 -16.99
CA ARG A 31 1.40 -12.05 -16.31
C ARG A 31 0.64 -13.21 -15.66
N MET A 32 -0.55 -12.93 -15.12
CA MET A 32 -1.44 -13.97 -14.58
C MET A 32 -1.90 -14.95 -15.66
N ALA A 33 -2.29 -14.45 -16.83
CA ALA A 33 -2.71 -15.28 -17.95
C ALA A 33 -1.58 -16.19 -18.45
N GLN A 34 -0.35 -15.65 -18.51
CA GLN A 34 0.83 -16.43 -18.82
C GLN A 34 1.05 -17.57 -17.82
N MET A 35 1.08 -17.26 -16.52
CA MET A 35 1.30 -18.28 -15.48
C MET A 35 0.21 -19.38 -15.50
N ARG A 36 -1.05 -19.01 -15.77
CA ARG A 36 -2.12 -20.01 -15.96
C ARG A 36 -1.88 -20.92 -17.15
N THR A 37 -1.41 -20.35 -18.27
CA THR A 37 -1.06 -21.12 -19.48
C THR A 37 0.11 -22.07 -19.22
N GLU A 38 1.03 -21.69 -18.33
CA GLU A 38 2.15 -22.52 -17.86
C GLU A 38 1.72 -23.58 -16.81
N GLY A 39 0.43 -23.65 -16.46
CA GLY A 39 -0.12 -24.66 -15.55
C GLY A 39 -0.13 -24.26 -14.06
N VAL A 40 -0.05 -22.96 -13.76
CA VAL A 40 -0.23 -22.46 -12.38
C VAL A 40 -1.72 -22.30 -12.08
N GLU A 41 -2.18 -22.98 -11.04
CA GLU A 41 -3.54 -22.86 -10.52
C GLU A 41 -3.60 -21.80 -9.42
N PHE A 42 -4.65 -20.97 -9.45
CA PHE A 42 -4.84 -19.88 -8.49
C PHE A 42 -6.15 -20.04 -7.72
N HIS A 43 -6.07 -20.12 -6.40
CA HIS A 43 -7.22 -20.15 -5.50
C HIS A 43 -7.30 -18.83 -4.73
N THR A 44 -8.37 -18.07 -4.96
CA THR A 44 -8.73 -16.86 -4.20
C THR A 44 -9.62 -17.22 -3.03
N HIS A 45 -9.76 -16.32 -2.05
CA HIS A 45 -10.51 -16.58 -0.80
C HIS A 45 -10.02 -17.81 -0.02
N ALA A 46 -8.71 -18.07 -0.09
CA ALA A 46 -8.07 -19.22 0.53
C ALA A 46 -7.14 -18.76 1.66
N HIS A 47 -7.62 -18.77 2.91
CA HIS A 47 -6.83 -18.40 4.08
C HIS A 47 -6.08 -19.61 4.66
N VAL A 48 -4.84 -19.78 4.21
CA VAL A 48 -3.95 -20.83 4.71
C VAL A 48 -3.56 -20.55 6.16
N GLY A 49 -3.73 -21.54 7.03
CA GLY A 49 -3.55 -21.42 8.48
C GLY A 49 -4.82 -21.07 9.25
N ALA A 50 -5.90 -20.67 8.57
CA ALA A 50 -7.21 -20.45 9.16
C ALA A 50 -8.27 -21.39 8.56
N ASP A 51 -8.66 -21.14 7.31
CA ASP A 51 -9.67 -21.94 6.59
C ASP A 51 -9.08 -23.24 6.04
N ILE A 52 -7.79 -23.19 5.66
CA ILE A 52 -7.06 -24.33 5.11
C ILE A 52 -5.94 -24.71 6.09
N PRO A 53 -6.03 -25.87 6.76
CA PRO A 53 -4.97 -26.35 7.64
C PRO A 53 -3.66 -26.54 6.87
N VAL A 54 -2.57 -26.02 7.44
CA VAL A 54 -1.22 -26.18 6.85
C VAL A 54 -0.81 -27.66 6.78
N THR A 55 -1.29 -28.49 7.72
CA THR A 55 -1.05 -29.94 7.74
C THR A 55 -1.61 -30.64 6.49
N LYS A 56 -2.76 -30.20 5.98
CA LYS A 56 -3.32 -30.72 4.73
C LYS A 56 -2.40 -30.41 3.55
N LEU A 57 -1.90 -29.18 3.47
CA LEU A 57 -0.99 -28.77 2.40
C LEU A 57 0.34 -29.55 2.43
N HIS A 58 0.84 -29.90 3.61
CA HIS A 58 2.02 -30.76 3.74
C HIS A 58 1.79 -32.20 3.25
N GLN A 59 0.55 -32.69 3.24
CA GLN A 59 0.22 -34.02 2.73
C GLN A 59 -0.01 -34.00 1.22
N ASP A 60 -0.64 -32.93 0.73
CA ASP A 60 -1.07 -32.81 -0.67
C ASP A 60 0.05 -32.34 -1.62
N PHE A 61 1.14 -31.75 -1.10
CA PHE A 61 2.20 -31.14 -1.92
C PHE A 61 3.61 -31.51 -1.44
N ASP A 62 4.53 -31.72 -2.40
CA ASP A 62 5.94 -32.03 -2.12
C ASP A 62 6.73 -30.85 -1.53
N ALA A 63 6.29 -29.62 -1.82
CA ALA A 63 6.95 -28.40 -1.38
C ALA A 63 5.96 -27.25 -1.17
N LEU A 64 6.24 -26.40 -0.17
CA LEU A 64 5.45 -25.22 0.15
C LEU A 64 6.33 -23.97 0.13
N VAL A 65 5.85 -22.91 -0.53
CA VAL A 65 6.50 -21.60 -0.57
C VAL A 65 5.60 -20.58 0.13
N LEU A 66 6.11 -19.94 1.18
CA LEU A 66 5.39 -18.88 1.89
C LEU A 66 5.66 -17.53 1.23
N ALA A 67 4.64 -17.00 0.55
CA ALA A 67 4.68 -15.72 -0.16
C ALA A 67 3.59 -14.75 0.32
N GLY A 68 3.23 -14.80 1.62
CA GLY A 68 2.14 -14.01 2.20
C GLY A 68 2.40 -12.51 2.27
N GLY A 69 3.68 -12.10 2.32
CA GLY A 69 4.05 -10.69 2.49
C GLY A 69 3.77 -10.15 3.90
N SER A 70 3.69 -8.82 4.04
CA SER A 70 3.43 -8.13 5.31
C SER A 70 2.11 -7.38 5.25
N GLU A 71 1.03 -8.00 5.72
CA GLU A 71 -0.31 -7.40 5.69
C GLU A 71 -0.65 -6.61 6.97
N LYS A 72 0.12 -6.79 8.06
CA LYS A 72 -0.09 -6.07 9.32
C LYS A 72 0.47 -4.64 9.22
N PRO A 73 -0.36 -3.59 9.33
CA PRO A 73 0.14 -2.22 9.36
C PRO A 73 0.92 -1.94 10.66
N ARG A 74 1.83 -0.98 10.60
CA ARG A 74 2.46 -0.43 11.80
C ARG A 74 1.49 0.56 12.44
N ASP A 75 1.17 0.35 13.71
CA ASP A 75 0.31 1.23 14.47
C ASP A 75 1.11 2.22 15.31
N LEU A 76 0.47 3.33 15.68
CA LEU A 76 1.04 4.36 16.54
C LEU A 76 0.14 4.51 17.77
N ASP A 77 0.62 4.02 18.91
CA ASP A 77 -0.09 4.11 20.19
C ASP A 77 0.15 5.49 20.82
N VAL A 78 -0.76 6.42 20.55
CA VAL A 78 -0.71 7.81 21.02
C VAL A 78 -2.09 8.28 21.45
N PRO A 79 -2.17 9.28 22.36
CA PRO A 79 -3.45 9.88 22.73
C PRO A 79 -4.23 10.36 21.50
N GLY A 80 -5.52 10.00 21.44
CA GLY A 80 -6.39 10.34 20.30
C GLY A 80 -6.33 9.36 19.12
N ARG A 81 -5.58 8.25 19.19
CA ARG A 81 -5.52 7.23 18.13
C ARG A 81 -6.88 6.65 17.71
N SER A 82 -7.85 6.66 18.62
CA SER A 82 -9.22 6.19 18.42
C SER A 82 -10.18 7.23 17.85
N PHE A 83 -9.73 8.45 17.56
CA PHE A 83 -10.58 9.47 16.94
C PHE A 83 -10.97 9.10 15.50
N ASP A 84 -12.15 9.57 15.10
CA ASP A 84 -12.66 9.38 13.75
C ASP A 84 -11.76 10.06 12.71
N GLY A 85 -11.66 9.45 11.53
CA GLY A 85 -10.86 9.95 10.42
C GLY A 85 -9.39 9.51 10.42
N ILE A 86 -8.96 8.72 11.42
CA ILE A 86 -7.62 8.11 11.42
C ILE A 86 -7.70 6.74 10.75
N HIS A 87 -7.05 6.61 9.59
CA HIS A 87 -7.10 5.40 8.77
C HIS A 87 -5.69 4.87 8.49
N PHE A 88 -5.55 3.54 8.42
CA PHE A 88 -4.34 2.96 7.86
C PHE A 88 -4.28 3.20 6.35
N ALA A 89 -3.07 3.45 5.85
CA ALA A 89 -2.85 3.68 4.43
C ALA A 89 -3.39 2.54 3.56
N MET A 90 -3.15 1.29 3.95
CA MET A 90 -3.61 0.15 3.16
C MET A 90 -5.13 0.03 3.08
N ASP A 91 -5.88 0.48 4.09
CA ASP A 91 -7.34 0.51 4.03
C ASP A 91 -7.81 1.56 3.01
N PHE A 92 -7.25 2.77 3.09
CA PHE A 92 -7.54 3.85 2.15
C PHE A 92 -7.22 3.46 0.70
N LEU A 93 -6.02 2.96 0.45
CA LEU A 93 -5.53 2.60 -0.89
C LEU A 93 -6.25 1.39 -1.48
N THR A 94 -6.49 0.34 -0.68
CA THR A 94 -7.14 -0.88 -1.16
C THR A 94 -8.59 -0.62 -1.55
N ARG A 95 -9.34 0.12 -0.71
CA ARG A 95 -10.75 0.44 -0.98
C ARG A 95 -10.89 1.32 -2.23
N ASN A 96 -10.03 2.33 -2.37
CA ASN A 96 -9.99 3.15 -3.58
C ASN A 96 -9.65 2.31 -4.82
N SER A 97 -8.60 1.49 -4.74
CA SER A 97 -8.18 0.60 -5.83
C SER A 97 -9.28 -0.37 -6.27
N LYS A 98 -10.02 -0.95 -5.32
CA LYS A 98 -11.16 -1.82 -5.60
C LYS A 98 -12.25 -1.08 -6.38
N ARG A 99 -12.64 0.12 -5.93
CA ARG A 99 -13.67 0.93 -6.60
C ARG A 99 -13.26 1.32 -8.02
N ILE A 100 -12.03 1.78 -8.22
CA ILE A 100 -11.49 2.12 -9.55
C ILE A 100 -11.47 0.89 -10.48
N GLN A 101 -11.21 -0.31 -9.93
CA GLN A 101 -11.20 -1.55 -10.69
C GLN A 101 -12.58 -2.20 -10.86
N GLY A 102 -13.66 -1.48 -10.54
CA GLY A 102 -15.04 -1.93 -10.70
C GLY A 102 -15.49 -3.00 -9.70
N SER A 103 -14.72 -3.25 -8.63
CA SER A 103 -15.21 -4.08 -7.52
C SER A 103 -16.23 -3.29 -6.71
N TYR A 104 -17.28 -3.98 -6.24
CA TYR A 104 -18.24 -3.39 -5.33
C TYR A 104 -17.56 -3.02 -4.01
N VAL A 105 -17.69 -1.75 -3.62
CA VAL A 105 -17.27 -1.20 -2.33
C VAL A 105 -18.45 -0.37 -1.84
N PRO A 106 -19.11 -0.74 -0.71
CA PRO A 106 -20.18 0.04 -0.12
C PRO A 106 -19.77 1.50 0.04
N ASP A 107 -20.68 2.44 -0.19
CA ASP A 107 -20.33 3.87 -0.11
C ASP A 107 -19.90 4.28 1.31
N GLU A 108 -20.45 3.63 2.34
CA GLU A 108 -20.05 3.77 3.75
C GLU A 108 -18.62 3.31 4.04
N ASP A 109 -18.09 2.38 3.25
CA ASP A 109 -16.72 1.90 3.38
C ASP A 109 -15.72 2.81 2.66
N ILE A 110 -16.16 3.79 1.87
CA ILE A 110 -15.24 4.65 1.13
C ILE A 110 -14.66 5.70 2.06
N ILE A 111 -13.34 5.66 2.16
CA ILE A 111 -12.59 6.73 2.79
C ILE A 111 -12.35 7.80 1.71
N SER A 112 -13.15 8.88 1.75
CA SER A 112 -13.04 9.98 0.80
C SER A 112 -12.22 11.14 1.38
N ALA A 113 -11.29 11.65 0.56
CA ALA A 113 -10.49 12.83 0.88
C ALA A 113 -11.08 14.12 0.28
N GLN A 114 -12.18 14.05 -0.48
CA GLN A 114 -12.77 15.19 -1.18
C GLN A 114 -13.11 16.34 -0.22
N GLY A 115 -12.53 17.52 -0.50
CA GLY A 115 -12.74 18.72 0.31
C GLY A 115 -12.17 18.67 1.73
N ARG A 116 -11.42 17.63 2.09
CA ARG A 116 -10.81 17.45 3.42
C ARG A 116 -9.39 18.03 3.49
N TYR A 117 -8.95 18.34 4.70
CA TYR A 117 -7.55 18.55 5.01
C TYR A 117 -6.96 17.21 5.42
N VAL A 118 -6.02 16.69 4.63
CA VAL A 118 -5.46 15.35 4.83
C VAL A 118 -4.06 15.46 5.41
N LEU A 119 -3.79 14.69 6.46
CA LEU A 119 -2.45 14.50 7.01
C LEU A 119 -2.00 13.07 6.74
N VAL A 120 -0.88 12.91 6.04
CA VAL A 120 -0.23 11.62 5.78
C VAL A 120 0.99 11.49 6.68
N ILE A 121 1.04 10.43 7.49
CA ILE A 121 2.17 10.14 8.38
C ILE A 121 3.00 9.01 7.77
N GLY A 122 4.20 9.34 7.29
CA GLY A 122 5.13 8.40 6.66
C GLY A 122 5.66 8.90 5.29
N GLY A 123 6.95 8.66 5.04
CA GLY A 123 7.70 9.18 3.89
C GLY A 123 7.88 8.27 2.68
N GLY A 124 7.56 6.97 2.82
CA GLY A 124 7.83 5.98 1.76
C GLY A 124 6.81 6.02 0.62
N ASP A 125 6.94 5.06 -0.30
CA ASP A 125 6.07 4.92 -1.49
C ASP A 125 4.57 4.88 -1.12
N THR A 126 4.22 4.16 -0.04
CA THR A 126 2.83 4.12 0.47
C THR A 126 2.31 5.50 0.87
N GLY A 127 3.17 6.36 1.44
CA GLY A 127 2.83 7.73 1.81
C GLY A 127 2.58 8.58 0.55
N SER A 128 3.48 8.50 -0.42
CA SER A 128 3.33 9.15 -1.73
C SER A 128 2.05 8.72 -2.46
N ASP A 129 1.74 7.43 -2.45
CA ASP A 129 0.50 6.88 -3.01
C ASP A 129 -0.75 7.45 -2.30
N CYS A 130 -0.70 7.64 -0.97
CA CYS A 130 -1.81 8.28 -0.23
C CYS A 130 -1.98 9.76 -0.59
N ILE A 131 -0.88 10.48 -0.80
CA ILE A 131 -0.90 11.89 -1.22
C ILE A 131 -1.54 12.00 -2.61
N ASP A 132 -1.06 11.20 -3.57
CA ASP A 132 -1.57 11.20 -4.93
C ASP A 132 -3.06 10.85 -4.98
N THR A 133 -3.49 9.86 -4.18
CA THR A 133 -4.91 9.50 -4.06
C THR A 133 -5.73 10.67 -3.51
N SER A 134 -5.25 11.30 -2.44
CA SER A 134 -5.96 12.41 -1.79
C SER A 134 -6.09 13.61 -2.72
N ASN A 135 -5.04 13.93 -3.47
CA ASN A 135 -5.06 14.97 -4.49
C ASN A 135 -6.06 14.65 -5.62
N ARG A 136 -6.11 13.39 -6.07
CA ARG A 136 -7.07 12.94 -7.09
C ARG A 136 -8.51 12.93 -6.60
N HIS A 137 -8.73 12.68 -5.31
CA HIS A 137 -10.02 12.85 -4.66
C HIS A 137 -10.41 14.32 -4.48
N GLY A 138 -9.58 15.30 -4.82
CA GLY A 138 -9.88 16.71 -4.61
C GLY A 138 -9.80 17.15 -3.15
N ALA A 139 -8.82 16.65 -2.40
CA ALA A 139 -8.52 17.16 -1.07
C ALA A 139 -8.27 18.68 -1.10
N ARG A 140 -8.72 19.37 -0.04
CA ARG A 140 -8.52 20.82 0.10
C ARG A 140 -7.05 21.17 0.37
N SER A 141 -6.37 20.30 1.10
CA SER A 141 -4.92 20.35 1.33
C SER A 141 -4.45 18.95 1.72
N VAL A 142 -3.22 18.62 1.34
CA VAL A 142 -2.53 17.42 1.80
C VAL A 142 -1.24 17.88 2.47
N THR A 143 -0.93 17.31 3.63
CA THR A 143 0.32 17.56 4.35
C THR A 143 0.95 16.21 4.64
N GLN A 144 2.24 16.07 4.39
CA GLN A 144 3.02 14.88 4.76
C GLN A 144 3.91 15.21 5.96
N ILE A 145 3.96 14.29 6.92
CA ILE A 145 4.92 14.33 8.02
C ILE A 145 5.75 13.05 8.00
N GLU A 146 7.06 13.22 8.08
CA GLU A 146 8.03 12.13 8.13
C GLU A 146 8.93 12.28 9.37
N ILE A 147 9.44 11.15 9.86
CA ILE A 147 10.40 11.13 10.99
C ILE A 147 11.83 11.45 10.56
N LEU A 148 12.14 11.35 9.26
CA LEU A 148 13.44 11.63 8.69
C LEU A 148 13.60 13.13 8.44
N ASP A 149 14.85 13.59 8.41
CA ASP A 149 15.17 14.97 8.13
C ASP A 149 14.64 15.41 6.76
N LYS A 150 14.12 16.64 6.72
CA LYS A 150 13.61 17.23 5.49
C LYS A 150 14.70 17.22 4.41
N PRO A 151 14.43 16.66 3.21
CA PRO A 151 15.37 16.72 2.11
C PRO A 151 15.78 18.16 1.81
N ARG A 152 17.05 18.38 1.47
CA ARG A 152 17.56 19.73 1.17
C ARG A 152 16.73 20.38 0.06
N PRO A 153 16.46 21.70 0.11
CA PRO A 153 15.55 22.39 -0.82
C PRO A 153 15.94 22.34 -2.30
N ARG A 154 17.19 21.96 -2.61
CA ARG A 154 17.70 21.93 -3.97
C ARG A 154 18.53 20.67 -4.19
N ARG A 155 18.17 19.91 -5.23
CA ARG A 155 19.05 18.84 -5.74
C ARG A 155 20.28 19.50 -6.35
N THR A 156 21.42 19.45 -5.67
CA THR A 156 22.70 19.81 -6.29
C THR A 156 23.01 18.77 -7.36
N ARG A 157 23.52 19.22 -8.52
CA ARG A 157 23.79 18.37 -9.70
C ARG A 157 24.82 17.25 -9.44
N ALA A 158 25.45 17.25 -8.27
CA ALA A 158 26.48 16.30 -7.85
C ALA A 158 26.00 15.55 -6.60
N SER A 159 25.34 14.41 -6.77
CA SER A 159 25.27 13.34 -5.77
C SER A 159 24.77 12.05 -6.44
N PRO A 160 25.66 11.13 -6.84
CA PRO A 160 25.30 9.72 -6.87
C PRO A 160 25.16 9.22 -5.42
N GLY A 161 24.33 8.19 -5.22
CA GLY A 161 23.78 7.80 -3.93
C GLY A 161 24.74 7.70 -2.75
N ASN A 162 24.26 8.23 -1.63
CA ASN A 162 24.60 7.95 -0.23
C ASN A 162 26.08 7.89 0.20
N SER A 163 26.51 8.89 0.97
CA SER A 163 27.62 8.75 1.92
C SER A 163 27.34 9.68 3.10
N GLY A 164 27.32 9.10 4.31
CA GLY A 164 27.04 9.84 5.54
C GLY A 164 27.98 11.02 5.75
N ASP A 165 27.53 11.99 6.53
CA ASP A 165 28.30 12.67 7.57
C ASP A 165 27.48 13.78 8.25
N GLY A 166 27.48 13.73 9.59
CA GLY A 166 27.72 14.89 10.44
C GLY A 166 26.71 16.03 10.50
N ASN A 167 25.89 16.00 11.55
CA ASN A 167 25.62 17.10 12.49
C ASN A 167 25.38 18.53 11.94
N SER A 168 24.15 19.04 12.12
CA SER A 168 23.87 20.26 12.90
C SER A 168 22.38 20.56 12.87
N GLY A 169 21.85 20.97 14.03
CA GLY A 169 20.42 21.14 14.28
C GLY A 169 19.71 22.15 13.39
N ASP A 170 18.43 21.92 13.16
CA ASP A 170 17.39 22.62 13.91
C ASP A 170 16.08 21.84 13.71
N GLY A 171 15.59 21.27 14.80
CA GLY A 171 14.29 20.66 14.86
C GLY A 171 13.19 21.69 14.65
N ILE A 172 12.06 21.20 14.15
CA ILE A 172 10.78 21.89 13.90
C ILE A 172 10.80 22.78 12.67
N GLY A 173 10.59 22.16 11.50
CA GLY A 173 10.34 22.84 10.24
C GLY A 173 8.94 22.57 9.68
N ILE A 174 7.93 23.33 10.13
CA ILE A 174 6.72 23.62 9.34
C ILE A 174 6.95 25.03 8.77
N PRO A 175 7.38 25.19 7.51
CA PRO A 175 6.40 25.40 6.44
C PRO A 175 6.82 24.85 5.06
N GLY A 176 5.80 24.59 4.23
CA GLY A 176 5.94 24.18 2.84
C GLY A 176 4.99 23.03 2.52
N THR A 177 3.75 23.39 2.20
CA THR A 177 2.81 22.54 1.48
C THR A 177 3.51 21.97 0.25
N VAL A 178 3.54 20.64 0.15
CA VAL A 178 3.74 19.91 -1.11
C VAL A 178 2.39 19.38 -1.56
#